data_AF-A0A7S3X598-F1
#
_entry.id   AF-A0A7S3X598-F1
#
_cell.length_a   1.000
_cell.length_b   1.000
_cell.length_c   1.000
_cell.angle_alpha   90.00
_cell.angle_beta   90.00
_cell.angle_gamma   90.00
#
_symmetry.space_group_name_H-M   'P 1'
#
loop_
_entity.id
_entity.type
_entity.pdbx_description
1 polymer ?
#
loop_
_entity_poly.entity_id
_entity_poly.type
_entity_poly.pdbx_seq_one_letter_code
_entity_poly.pdbx_strand_id
1 'polypeptide(L)'
;RMPGKCSSIGDRRKKDSYEVEARFYEGGHAERLLAAGCTLPKPLLVERKGDGQLTILMEKLDGRNSSMGDAEMRSMLTWLATLHATYWGEARSNEAVLSGLQPQGTYWYLDTRPDEWSRMPLKGWEGRLRLAARAIDERLKRDPMMTIVHGDAKDANVVFGGRNRLEAQVYDFQYIGKASA
;
A
#
# COMPACT_ATOMS: atom_id res chain seq x y z
N ARG A 1 16.80 -0.69 2.76
CA ARG A 1 17.63 -1.80 3.31
C ARG A 1 16.87 -2.39 4.49
N MET A 2 16.63 -3.69 4.48
CA MET A 2 15.99 -4.38 5.63
C MET A 2 16.85 -4.19 6.89
N PRO A 3 16.24 -4.03 8.07
CA PRO A 3 16.99 -3.94 9.32
C PRO A 3 17.65 -5.29 9.65
N GLY A 4 18.95 -5.26 9.95
CA GLY A 4 19.73 -6.47 10.29
C GLY A 4 19.42 -7.03 11.68
N LYS A 5 18.88 -6.21 12.59
CA LYS A 5 18.32 -6.64 13.89
C LYS A 5 16.93 -6.04 14.04
N CYS A 6 15.99 -6.85 14.50
CA CYS A 6 14.58 -6.50 14.62
C CYS A 6 14.22 -6.30 16.11
N SER A 7 14.51 -5.12 16.65
CA SER A 7 14.37 -4.82 18.09
C SER A 7 13.12 -4.01 18.43
N SER A 8 12.50 -3.35 17.45
CA SER A 8 11.31 -2.52 17.65
C SER A 8 10.12 -2.97 16.78
N ILE A 9 8.92 -2.52 17.13
CA ILE A 9 7.71 -2.69 16.31
C ILE A 9 7.92 -2.10 14.91
N GLY A 10 8.61 -0.95 14.84
CA GLY A 10 8.96 -0.30 13.57
C GLY A 10 9.89 -1.14 12.69
N ASP A 11 10.89 -1.80 13.26
CA ASP A 11 11.83 -2.66 12.53
C ASP A 11 11.11 -3.89 11.94
N ARG A 12 10.23 -4.51 12.74
CA ARG A 12 9.46 -5.69 12.32
C ARG A 12 8.54 -5.36 11.17
N ARG A 13 7.74 -4.32 11.34
CA ARG A 13 6.88 -3.78 10.29
C ARG A 13 7.64 -3.48 9.01
N LYS A 14 8.82 -2.86 9.11
CA LYS A 14 9.63 -2.53 7.93
C LYS A 14 10.16 -3.78 7.23
N LYS A 15 10.52 -4.84 7.97
CA LYS A 15 10.90 -6.12 7.36
C LYS A 15 9.69 -6.77 6.68
N ASP A 16 8.54 -6.80 7.37
CA ASP A 16 7.31 -7.40 6.86
C ASP A 16 6.81 -6.68 5.60
N SER A 17 6.97 -5.35 5.52
CA SER A 17 6.53 -4.56 4.37
C SER A 17 7.31 -4.88 3.09
N TYR A 18 8.61 -5.16 3.19
CA TYR A 18 9.40 -5.62 2.06
C TYR A 18 9.00 -7.04 1.60
N GLU A 19 8.70 -7.94 2.55
CA GLU A 19 8.23 -9.29 2.22
C GLU A 19 6.85 -9.24 1.54
N VAL A 20 5.95 -8.35 1.98
CA VAL A 20 4.68 -8.10 1.29
C VAL A 20 4.88 -7.60 -0.13
N GLU A 21 5.79 -6.65 -0.36
CA GLU A 21 6.09 -6.17 -1.71
C GLU A 21 6.61 -7.30 -2.61
N ALA A 22 7.48 -8.17 -2.09
CA ALA A 22 7.91 -9.36 -2.83
C ALA A 22 6.75 -10.31 -3.14
N ARG A 23 5.86 -10.56 -2.17
CA ARG A 23 4.67 -11.40 -2.37
C ARG A 23 3.69 -10.80 -3.38
N PHE A 24 3.57 -9.48 -3.43
CA PHE A 24 2.79 -8.79 -4.45
C PHE A 24 3.33 -9.09 -5.86
N TYR A 25 4.65 -9.04 -6.05
CA TYR A 25 5.30 -9.27 -7.32
C TYR A 25 5.44 -10.75 -7.72
N GLU A 26 5.54 -11.68 -6.76
CA GLU A 26 5.61 -13.13 -7.04
C GLU A 26 4.23 -13.80 -7.11
N GLY A 27 3.25 -13.26 -6.39
CA GLY A 27 1.95 -13.87 -6.18
C GLY A 27 0.93 -13.66 -7.29
N GLY A 28 1.34 -13.08 -8.43
CA GLY A 28 0.44 -12.80 -9.55
C GLY A 28 -0.41 -11.53 -9.37
N HIS A 29 -0.19 -10.75 -8.30
CA HIS A 29 -1.00 -9.55 -8.04
C HIS A 29 -0.69 -8.41 -8.99
N ALA A 30 0.60 -8.23 -9.33
CA ALA A 30 1.03 -7.25 -10.31
C ALA A 30 0.41 -7.55 -11.68
N GLU A 31 0.48 -8.81 -12.12
CA GLU A 31 -0.10 -9.31 -13.38
C GLU A 31 -1.61 -9.14 -13.42
N ARG A 32 -2.29 -9.45 -12.30
CA ARG A 32 -3.75 -9.26 -12.17
C ARG A 32 -4.13 -7.79 -12.37
N LEU A 33 -3.39 -6.85 -11.79
CA LEU A 33 -3.63 -5.42 -11.95
C LEU A 33 -3.29 -4.91 -13.34
N LEU A 34 -2.20 -5.37 -13.93
CA LEU A 34 -1.84 -5.07 -15.33
C LEU A 34 -2.94 -5.53 -16.28
N ALA A 35 -3.47 -6.74 -16.07
CA ALA A 35 -4.59 -7.28 -16.86
C ALA A 35 -5.90 -6.49 -16.66
N ALA A 36 -6.09 -5.88 -15.49
CA ALA A 36 -7.23 -5.01 -15.20
C ALA A 36 -7.08 -3.58 -15.79
N GLY A 37 -5.92 -3.25 -16.38
CA GLY A 37 -5.65 -1.95 -16.99
C GLY A 37 -4.95 -0.94 -16.08
N CYS A 38 -4.41 -1.37 -14.94
CA CYS A 38 -3.50 -0.54 -14.15
C CYS A 38 -2.11 -0.53 -14.76
N THR A 39 -1.40 0.59 -14.63
CA THR A 39 0.02 0.70 -15.00
C THR A 39 0.89 0.72 -13.76
N LEU A 40 1.84 -0.21 -13.70
CA LEU A 40 2.78 -0.41 -12.60
C LEU A 40 4.02 -1.19 -13.12
N PRO A 41 5.13 -1.26 -12.37
CA PRO A 41 6.29 -2.02 -12.80
C PRO A 41 5.95 -3.50 -12.98
N LYS A 42 6.38 -4.14 -14.08
CA LYS A 42 6.29 -5.59 -14.19
C LYS A 42 7.42 -6.25 -13.40
N PRO A 43 7.15 -7.34 -12.67
CA PRO A 43 8.20 -8.11 -12.03
C PRO A 43 9.08 -8.80 -13.07
N LEU A 44 10.39 -8.81 -12.86
CA LEU A 44 11.37 -9.53 -13.67
C LEU A 44 12.05 -10.65 -12.86
N LEU A 45 12.30 -10.41 -11.58
CA LEU A 45 12.86 -11.40 -10.65
C LEU A 45 12.52 -10.98 -9.22
N VAL A 46 12.21 -11.96 -8.37
CA VAL A 46 12.23 -11.80 -6.92
C VAL A 46 13.13 -12.90 -6.35
N GLU A 47 14.14 -12.50 -5.57
CA GLU A 47 15.15 -13.41 -5.04
C GLU A 47 15.30 -13.19 -3.53
N ARG A 48 15.24 -14.29 -2.77
CA ARG A 48 15.55 -14.34 -1.34
C ARG A 48 16.83 -15.14 -1.13
N LYS A 49 17.84 -14.55 -0.48
CA LYS A 49 19.08 -15.23 -0.09
C LYS A 49 19.08 -15.61 1.39
N GLY A 50 19.89 -16.60 1.75
CA GLY A 50 19.94 -17.17 3.11
C GLY A 50 20.41 -16.22 4.22
N ASP A 51 21.00 -15.07 3.87
CA ASP A 51 21.38 -14.00 4.80
C ASP A 51 20.23 -13.02 5.12
N GLY A 52 19.03 -13.27 4.59
CA GLY A 52 17.88 -12.38 4.72
C GLY A 52 17.87 -11.23 3.72
N GLN A 53 18.76 -11.24 2.71
CA GLN A 53 18.67 -10.32 1.59
C GLN A 53 17.48 -10.68 0.69
N LEU A 54 16.62 -9.69 0.44
CA LEU A 54 15.57 -9.74 -0.56
C LEU A 54 15.90 -8.76 -1.67
N THR A 55 15.83 -9.23 -2.91
CA THR A 55 15.99 -8.42 -4.13
C THR A 55 14.72 -8.54 -4.96
N ILE A 56 14.17 -7.40 -5.37
CA ILE A 56 13.06 -7.32 -6.32
C ILE A 56 13.58 -6.57 -7.54
N LEU A 57 13.61 -7.23 -8.69
CA LEU A 57 13.93 -6.66 -9.98
C LEU A 57 12.63 -6.49 -10.75
N MET A 58 12.40 -5.29 -11.29
CA MET A 58 11.17 -4.94 -12.00
C MET A 58 11.48 -3.98 -13.16
N GLU A 59 10.54 -3.82 -14.07
CA GLU A 59 10.64 -2.86 -15.17
C GLU A 59 10.81 -1.43 -14.65
N LYS A 60 11.62 -0.65 -15.36
CA LYS A 60 11.74 0.79 -15.12
C LYS A 60 10.53 1.49 -15.75
N LEU A 61 9.80 2.26 -14.95
CA LEU A 61 8.74 3.14 -15.44
C LEU A 61 9.32 4.35 -16.16
N ASP A 62 8.79 4.66 -17.34
CA ASP A 62 9.10 5.88 -18.09
C ASP A 62 8.05 6.96 -17.79
N GLY A 63 8.18 7.55 -16.61
CA GLY A 63 7.32 8.60 -16.11
C GLY A 63 8.12 9.64 -15.31
N ARG A 64 7.49 10.78 -15.06
CA ARG A 64 8.07 11.86 -14.26
C ARG A 64 7.17 12.19 -13.08
N ASN A 65 7.79 12.61 -11.99
CA ASN A 65 7.07 13.28 -10.91
C ASN A 65 6.68 14.67 -11.42
N SER A 66 5.40 15.01 -11.29
CA SER A 66 4.87 16.32 -11.65
C SER A 66 3.90 16.79 -10.58
N SER A 67 3.66 18.10 -10.52
CA SER A 67 2.51 18.63 -9.80
C SER A 67 1.25 17.98 -10.35
N MET A 68 0.43 17.41 -9.47
CA MET A 68 -0.78 16.70 -9.86
C MET A 68 -1.87 17.71 -10.22
N GLY A 69 -2.02 18.01 -11.50
CA GLY A 69 -3.15 18.78 -12.04
C GLY A 69 -4.42 17.94 -12.08
N ASP A 70 -5.52 18.53 -12.55
CA ASP A 70 -6.82 17.85 -12.60
C ASP A 70 -6.79 16.58 -13.47
N ALA A 71 -6.00 16.57 -14.55
CA ALA A 71 -5.92 15.43 -15.45
C ALA A 71 -5.13 14.27 -14.82
N GLU A 72 -3.98 14.56 -14.22
CA GLU A 72 -3.17 13.61 -13.45
C GLU A 72 -3.95 13.03 -12.28
N MET A 73 -4.68 13.89 -11.54
CA MET A 73 -5.52 13.46 -10.42
C MET A 73 -6.61 12.51 -10.88
N ARG A 74 -7.31 12.81 -11.99
CA ARG A 74 -8.31 11.90 -12.57
C ARG A 74 -7.69 10.58 -12.98
N SER A 75 -6.48 10.58 -13.57
CA SER A 75 -5.79 9.33 -13.91
C SER A 75 -5.44 8.51 -12.68
N MET A 76 -4.93 9.15 -11.61
CA MET A 76 -4.64 8.47 -10.35
C MET A 76 -5.90 7.90 -9.68
N LEU A 77 -7.00 8.66 -9.69
CA LEU A 77 -8.28 8.19 -9.16
C LEU A 77 -8.82 6.99 -9.94
N THR A 78 -8.69 7.00 -11.27
CA THR A 78 -9.04 5.83 -12.10
C THR A 78 -8.17 4.63 -11.73
N TRP A 79 -6.86 4.81 -11.55
CA TRP A 79 -5.96 3.73 -11.14
C TRP A 79 -6.38 3.13 -9.78
N LEU A 80 -6.67 3.98 -8.79
CA LEU A 80 -7.14 3.54 -7.47
C LEU A 80 -8.50 2.83 -7.54
N ALA A 81 -9.44 3.36 -8.34
CA ALA A 81 -10.74 2.73 -8.53
C ALA A 81 -10.62 1.35 -9.17
N THR A 82 -9.73 1.18 -10.16
CA THR A 82 -9.45 -0.12 -10.79
C THR A 82 -8.84 -1.11 -9.81
N LEU A 83 -7.87 -0.68 -8.99
CA LEU A 83 -7.33 -1.48 -7.89
C LEU A 83 -8.44 -1.96 -6.95
N HIS A 84 -9.26 -1.02 -6.46
CA HIS A 84 -10.34 -1.32 -5.52
C HIS A 84 -11.38 -2.26 -6.12
N ALA A 85 -11.77 -2.06 -7.38
CA ALA A 85 -12.74 -2.91 -8.08
C ALA A 85 -12.19 -4.33 -8.31
N THR A 86 -10.89 -4.47 -8.57
CA THR A 86 -10.23 -5.77 -8.80
C THR A 86 -10.41 -6.70 -7.60
N TYR A 87 -10.26 -6.16 -6.39
CA TYR A 87 -10.30 -6.92 -5.14
C TYR A 87 -11.54 -6.68 -4.28
N TRP A 88 -12.60 -6.10 -4.86
CA TRP A 88 -13.79 -5.69 -4.11
C TRP A 88 -14.48 -6.86 -3.39
N GLY A 89 -14.84 -6.63 -2.13
CA GLY A 89 -15.58 -7.57 -1.30
C GLY A 89 -14.69 -8.52 -0.49
N GLU A 90 -15.28 -9.14 0.54
CA GLU A 90 -14.54 -9.98 1.49
C GLU A 90 -13.88 -11.19 0.84
N ALA A 91 -14.55 -11.86 -0.10
CA ALA A 91 -14.00 -13.05 -0.74
C ALA A 91 -12.67 -12.78 -1.44
N ARG A 92 -12.61 -11.74 -2.29
CA ARG A 92 -11.40 -11.40 -3.06
C ARG A 92 -10.33 -10.74 -2.22
N SER A 93 -10.72 -9.85 -1.30
CA SER A 93 -9.74 -9.22 -0.40
C SER A 93 -9.13 -10.24 0.56
N ASN A 94 -9.90 -11.20 1.10
CA ASN A 94 -9.37 -12.28 1.94
C ASN A 94 -8.48 -13.24 1.14
N GLU A 95 -8.84 -13.58 -0.11
CA GLU A 95 -7.97 -14.36 -1.01
C GLU A 95 -6.60 -13.69 -1.16
N ALA A 96 -6.58 -12.38 -1.40
CA ALA A 96 -5.35 -11.64 -1.58
C ALA A 96 -4.50 -11.54 -0.30
N VAL A 97 -5.14 -11.47 0.87
CA VAL A 97 -4.44 -11.57 2.16
C VAL A 97 -3.83 -12.96 2.35
N LEU A 98 -4.57 -14.02 2.03
CA LEU A 98 -4.08 -15.40 2.13
C LEU A 98 -2.93 -15.69 1.16
N SER A 99 -2.86 -14.99 0.03
CA SER A 99 -1.73 -15.07 -0.92
C SER A 99 -0.53 -14.19 -0.54
N GLY A 100 -0.61 -13.45 0.57
CA GLY A 100 0.55 -12.77 1.17
C GLY A 100 0.50 -11.24 1.17
N LEU A 101 -0.62 -10.60 0.84
CA LEU A 101 -0.79 -9.16 1.06
C LEU A 101 -1.08 -8.83 2.53
N GLN A 102 -0.98 -7.57 2.94
CA GLN A 102 -1.20 -7.20 4.34
C GLN A 102 -2.66 -7.52 4.76
N PRO A 103 -2.86 -8.20 5.92
CA PRO A 103 -4.19 -8.44 6.47
C PRO A 103 -4.89 -7.15 6.89
N GLN A 104 -4.11 -6.12 7.24
CA GLN A 104 -4.56 -4.76 7.42
C GLN A 104 -3.63 -3.84 6.63
N GLY A 105 -4.15 -3.27 5.54
CA GLY A 105 -3.46 -2.30 4.72
C GLY A 105 -3.34 -0.94 5.41
N THR A 106 -2.82 0.03 4.65
CA THR A 106 -2.48 1.40 5.09
C THR A 106 -1.20 1.50 5.93
N TYR A 107 -0.35 2.48 5.61
CA TYR A 107 0.89 2.71 6.35
C TYR A 107 0.64 3.22 7.79
N TRP A 108 -0.53 3.83 8.03
CA TRP A 108 -0.85 4.61 9.23
C TRP A 108 -1.95 4.01 10.12
N TYR A 109 -2.30 2.72 10.01
CA TYR A 109 -3.30 2.15 10.92
C TYR A 109 -2.82 2.14 12.38
N LEU A 110 -3.78 2.29 13.30
CA LEU A 110 -3.51 2.69 14.68
C LEU A 110 -2.63 1.71 15.46
N ASP A 111 -2.78 0.41 15.24
CA ASP A 111 -2.04 -0.62 15.98
C ASP A 111 -0.52 -0.54 15.74
N THR A 112 -0.09 0.10 14.65
CA THR A 112 1.34 0.33 14.35
C THR A 112 1.89 1.63 14.93
N ARG A 113 1.07 2.41 15.65
CA ARG A 113 1.41 3.73 16.17
C ARG A 113 1.07 3.91 17.66
N PRO A 114 1.37 2.93 18.53
CA PRO A 114 1.08 3.05 19.96
C PRO A 114 1.85 4.20 20.60
N ASP A 115 3.11 4.41 20.18
CA ASP A 115 3.97 5.46 20.71
C ASP A 115 3.48 6.85 20.27
N GLU A 116 3.15 7.04 18.99
CA GLU A 116 2.62 8.29 18.48
C GLU A 116 1.27 8.62 19.12
N TRP A 117 0.37 7.64 19.22
CA TRP A 117 -0.91 7.82 19.92
C TRP A 117 -0.72 8.19 21.39
N SER A 118 0.25 7.57 22.08
CA SER A 118 0.53 7.87 23.50
C SER A 118 1.03 9.29 23.72
N ARG A 119 1.74 9.86 22.74
CA ARG A 119 2.31 11.22 22.75
C ARG A 119 1.33 12.30 22.34
N MET A 120 0.18 11.96 21.74
CA MET A 120 -0.84 12.96 21.35
C MET A 120 -1.31 13.76 22.58
N PRO A 121 -1.53 15.08 22.47
CA PRO A 121 -2.03 15.89 23.59
C PRO A 121 -3.37 15.40 24.13
N LEU A 122 -3.60 15.61 25.44
CA LEU A 122 -4.85 15.21 26.10
C LEU A 122 -5.97 16.25 25.98
N LYS A 123 -5.65 17.45 25.49
CA LYS A 123 -6.57 18.59 25.40
C LYS A 123 -6.62 19.12 23.98
N GLY A 124 -7.61 19.97 23.70
CA GLY A 124 -7.80 20.56 22.38
C GLY A 124 -8.34 19.56 21.36
N TRP A 125 -8.22 19.91 20.07
CA TRP A 125 -8.75 19.09 18.99
C TRP A 125 -7.99 17.75 18.83
N GLU A 126 -6.68 17.74 19.08
CA GLU A 126 -5.86 16.51 19.08
C GLU A 126 -6.24 15.56 20.21
N GLY A 127 -6.56 16.08 21.40
CA GLY A 127 -7.09 15.27 22.50
C GLY A 127 -8.42 14.60 22.17
N ARG A 128 -9.32 15.31 21.49
CA ARG A 128 -10.57 14.72 20.99
C ARG A 128 -10.31 13.62 19.96
N LEU A 129 -9.36 13.82 19.05
CA LEU A 129 -8.93 12.79 18.10
C LEU A 129 -8.33 11.57 18.81
N ARG A 130 -7.46 11.79 19.80
CA ARG A 130 -6.85 10.71 20.59
C ARG A 130 -7.91 9.83 21.26
N LEU A 131 -8.96 10.45 21.82
CA LEU A 131 -10.09 9.76 22.44
C LEU A 131 -10.91 8.96 21.41
N ALA A 132 -11.12 9.51 20.21
CA ALA A 132 -11.88 8.88 19.15
C ALA A 132 -11.09 7.83 18.34
N ALA A 133 -9.76 7.86 18.39
CA ALA A 133 -8.88 7.10 17.50
C ALA A 133 -9.19 5.61 17.45
N ARG A 134 -9.39 4.98 18.62
CA ARG A 134 -9.73 3.54 18.70
C ARG A 134 -11.10 3.23 18.08
N ALA A 135 -12.10 4.08 18.32
CA ALA A 135 -13.43 3.88 17.75
C ALA A 135 -13.43 4.06 16.22
N ILE A 136 -12.65 5.01 15.70
CA ILE A 136 -12.47 5.21 14.25
C ILE A 136 -11.77 3.99 13.64
N ASP A 137 -10.66 3.55 14.23
CA ASP A 137 -9.90 2.38 13.77
C ASP A 137 -10.77 1.11 13.77
N GLU A 138 -11.53 0.85 14.84
CA GLU A 138 -12.48 -0.26 14.90
C GLU A 138 -13.58 -0.16 13.84
N ARG A 139 -14.10 1.05 13.58
CA ARG A 139 -15.15 1.26 12.58
C ARG A 139 -14.64 1.02 11.17
N LEU A 140 -13.41 1.39 10.86
CA LEU A 140 -12.75 1.14 9.58
C LEU A 140 -12.46 -0.36 9.38
N LYS A 141 -12.01 -1.06 10.43
CA LYS A 141 -11.77 -2.51 10.40
C LYS A 141 -13.04 -3.34 10.18
N ARG A 142 -14.21 -2.82 10.57
CA ARG A 142 -15.53 -3.46 10.42
C ARG A 142 -16.33 -2.93 9.23
N ASP A 143 -15.73 -2.13 8.36
CA ASP A 143 -16.46 -1.58 7.23
C ASP A 143 -16.86 -2.72 6.27
N PRO A 144 -18.11 -2.77 5.75
CA PRO A 144 -18.51 -3.82 4.82
C PRO A 144 -17.90 -3.65 3.42
N MET A 145 -17.40 -2.46 3.08
CA MET A 145 -16.80 -2.14 1.78
C MET A 145 -15.28 -2.37 1.78
N MET A 146 -14.84 -3.53 2.26
CA MET A 146 -13.43 -3.89 2.25
C MET A 146 -12.96 -4.27 0.84
N THR A 147 -11.75 -3.85 0.50
CA THR A 147 -11.01 -4.24 -0.70
C THR A 147 -9.51 -4.25 -0.39
N ILE A 148 -8.66 -4.38 -1.41
CA ILE A 148 -7.23 -4.13 -1.32
C ILE A 148 -6.93 -2.69 -1.74
N VAL A 149 -6.20 -1.97 -0.89
CA VAL A 149 -5.72 -0.61 -1.13
C VAL A 149 -4.21 -0.61 -1.28
N HIS A 150 -3.64 0.38 -1.99
CA HIS A 150 -2.18 0.56 -2.11
C HIS A 150 -1.50 0.73 -0.74
N GLY A 151 -2.21 1.35 0.20
CA GLY A 151 -1.78 1.54 1.58
C GLY A 151 -0.85 2.73 1.82
N ASP A 152 -0.17 3.23 0.80
CA ASP A 152 0.62 4.47 0.87
C ASP A 152 0.48 5.27 -0.43
N ALA A 153 -0.75 5.51 -0.88
CA ALA A 153 -1.03 6.25 -2.11
C ALA A 153 -0.75 7.74 -1.90
N LYS A 154 0.36 8.23 -2.46
CA LYS A 154 0.82 9.62 -2.39
C LYS A 154 1.58 9.98 -3.67
N ASP A 155 1.79 11.27 -3.87
CA ASP A 155 2.53 11.84 -5.01
C ASP A 155 3.92 11.21 -5.20
N ALA A 156 4.63 10.91 -4.11
CA ALA A 156 5.95 10.28 -4.16
C ALA A 156 5.95 8.82 -4.66
N ASN A 157 4.77 8.17 -4.74
CA ASN A 157 4.62 6.76 -5.13
C ASN A 157 3.91 6.62 -6.50
N VAL A 158 3.78 7.71 -7.24
CA VAL A 158 3.22 7.74 -8.59
C VAL A 158 4.10 8.56 -9.51
N VAL A 159 4.30 8.07 -10.73
CA VAL A 159 4.88 8.85 -11.83
C VAL A 159 3.85 8.95 -12.95
N PHE A 160 3.88 10.06 -13.70
CA PHE A 160 3.00 10.26 -14.83
C PHE A 160 3.77 10.10 -16.14
N GLY A 161 3.26 9.22 -17.01
CA GLY A 161 3.91 8.83 -18.25
C GLY A 161 2.91 8.58 -19.38
N GLY A 162 3.26 7.67 -20.28
CA GLY A 162 2.48 7.40 -21.49
C GLY A 162 2.57 8.53 -22.51
N ARG A 163 1.79 8.42 -23.59
CA ARG A 163 1.92 9.28 -24.78
C ARG A 163 1.68 10.77 -24.51
N ASN A 164 0.81 11.08 -23.54
CA ASN A 164 0.46 12.43 -23.13
C ASN A 164 1.11 12.87 -21.80
N ARG A 165 1.91 12.01 -21.15
CA ARG A 165 2.50 12.24 -19.81
C ARG A 165 1.46 12.48 -18.70
N LEU A 166 0.27 11.92 -18.83
CA LEU A 166 -0.83 12.04 -17.85
C LEU A 166 -1.22 10.70 -17.23
N GLU A 167 -0.74 9.59 -17.76
CA GLU A 167 -1.10 8.25 -17.29
C GLU A 167 -0.39 7.94 -15.97
N ALA A 168 -1.17 7.71 -14.91
CA ALA A 168 -0.67 7.33 -13.60
C ALA A 168 -0.03 5.94 -13.63
N GLN A 169 1.23 5.87 -13.21
CA GLN A 169 1.99 4.62 -13.04
C GLN A 169 2.44 4.55 -11.58
N VAL A 170 1.90 3.58 -10.83
CA VAL A 170 2.04 3.53 -9.37
C VAL A 170 3.04 2.44 -8.96
N TYR A 171 3.83 2.72 -7.94
CA TYR A 171 4.89 1.86 -7.42
C TYR A 171 5.01 1.99 -5.88
N ASP A 172 5.89 1.19 -5.27
CA ASP A 172 6.07 1.07 -3.81
C ASP A 172 4.87 0.41 -3.10
N PHE A 173 4.73 -0.90 -3.32
CA PHE A 173 3.59 -1.70 -2.85
C PHE A 173 3.80 -2.29 -1.44
N GLN A 174 4.70 -1.72 -0.64
CA GLN A 174 5.07 -2.25 0.68
C GLN A 174 3.92 -2.35 1.69
N TYR A 175 2.88 -1.53 1.51
CA TYR A 175 1.73 -1.46 2.39
C TYR A 175 0.43 -1.87 1.70
N ILE A 176 0.52 -2.52 0.53
CA ILE A 176 -0.66 -3.03 -0.17
C ILE A 176 -1.37 -4.07 0.70
N GLY A 177 -2.68 -3.92 0.86
CA GLY A 177 -3.41 -4.76 1.80
C GLY A 177 -4.87 -4.42 1.97
N LYS A 178 -5.53 -5.23 2.79
CA LYS A 178 -6.97 -5.13 3.02
C LYS A 178 -7.32 -3.91 3.87
N ALA A 179 -8.17 -3.03 3.35
CA ALA A 179 -8.71 -1.89 4.08
C ALA A 179 -10.07 -1.47 3.53
N SER A 180 -10.74 -0.58 4.24
CA SER A 180 -11.90 0.15 3.73
C SER A 180 -11.43 1.15 2.67
N ALA A 181 -12.11 1.16 1.52
CA ALA A 181 -11.84 2.05 0.38
C ALA A 181 -12.76 3.27 0.34
#